data_AF-A0A835RTD5-F1
#
_entry.id   AF-A0A835RTD5-F1
#
_cell.length_a   1.000
_cell.length_b   1.000
_cell.length_c   1.000
_cell.angle_alpha   90.00
_cell.angle_beta   90.00
_cell.angle_gamma   90.00
#
_symmetry.space_group_name_H-M   'P 1'
#
loop_
_entity.id
_entity.type
_entity.pdbx_description
1 polymer ?
#
loop_
_entity_poly.entity_id
_entity_poly.type
_entity_poly.pdbx_seq_one_letter_code
_entity_poly.pdbx_strand_id
1 'polypeptide(L)'
;MSSINGGGSGEEESEVHVLAVDDSSVDRAIVAHLLRSSKYRVTTADSGKRALELLGLESSELKEIPVVIMSSDNVPKRISRCLEEGAEDFLLKPLRPSDVARLCGRILR
;
A
#
# COMPACT_ATOMS: atom_id res chain seq x y z
N MET A 1 -28.64 20.19 -39.34
CA MET A 1 -28.04 20.68 -38.09
C MET A 1 -27.29 19.52 -37.46
N SER A 2 -25.96 19.60 -37.57
CA SER A 2 -24.93 18.73 -36.98
C SER A 2 -25.13 18.67 -35.45
N SER A 3 -25.12 17.51 -34.78
CA SER A 3 -24.01 16.60 -34.46
C SER A 3 -23.67 16.66 -32.96
N ILE A 4 -23.32 15.48 -32.44
CA ILE A 4 -22.52 15.17 -31.24
C ILE A 4 -23.32 14.99 -29.92
N ASN A 5 -23.73 13.74 -29.67
CA ASN A 5 -23.80 13.22 -28.31
C ASN A 5 -22.37 13.01 -27.81
N GLY A 6 -21.95 13.83 -26.86
CA GLY A 6 -20.72 13.62 -26.09
C GLY A 6 -20.91 12.46 -25.12
N GLY A 7 -20.71 11.24 -25.59
CA GLY A 7 -20.48 10.08 -24.74
C GLY A 7 -19.03 10.06 -24.29
N GLY A 8 -18.71 10.81 -23.23
CA GLY A 8 -17.45 10.65 -22.53
C GLY A 8 -17.44 9.28 -21.87
N SER A 9 -16.65 8.36 -22.41
CA SER A 9 -16.27 7.12 -21.73
C SER A 9 -15.61 7.49 -20.41
N GLY A 10 -16.27 7.21 -19.29
CA GLY A 10 -15.66 7.30 -17.98
C GLY A 10 -14.44 6.38 -17.95
N GLU A 11 -13.26 6.96 -17.85
CA GLU A 11 -12.05 6.23 -17.54
C GLU A 11 -12.31 5.54 -16.19
N GLU A 12 -12.34 4.20 -16.17
CA GLU A 12 -12.32 3.48 -14.91
C GLU A 12 -11.00 3.83 -14.22
N GLU A 13 -11.04 4.72 -13.21
CA GLU A 13 -9.90 4.96 -12.33
C GLU A 13 -9.44 3.60 -11.79
N SER A 14 -8.25 3.16 -12.17
CA SER A 14 -7.74 1.86 -11.73
C SER A 14 -7.55 1.91 -10.21
N GLU A 15 -8.40 1.19 -9.47
CA GLU A 15 -8.31 1.13 -8.02
C GLU A 15 -6.96 0.55 -7.59
N VAL A 16 -6.23 1.29 -6.75
CA VAL A 16 -4.90 0.89 -6.29
C VAL A 16 -5.03 -0.28 -5.32
N HIS A 17 -4.25 -1.33 -5.55
CA HIS A 17 -4.27 -2.53 -4.72
C HIS A 17 -3.08 -2.56 -3.76
N VAL A 18 -3.38 -2.54 -2.46
CA VAL A 18 -2.40 -2.61 -1.38
C VAL A 18 -2.33 -4.02 -0.80
N LEU A 19 -1.12 -4.53 -0.60
CA LEU A 19 -0.84 -5.72 0.19
C LEU A 19 -0.34 -5.31 1.58
N ALA A 20 -1.20 -5.44 2.60
CA ALA A 20 -0.85 -5.13 3.99
C ALA A 20 -0.33 -6.38 4.70
N VAL A 21 0.91 -6.35 5.18
CA VAL A 21 1.61 -7.50 5.78
C VAL A 21 1.89 -7.23 7.25
N ASP A 22 1.29 -8.02 8.15
CA ASP A 22 1.45 -7.85 9.59
C ASP A 22 1.10 -9.13 10.34
N ASP A 23 1.91 -9.56 11.31
CA ASP A 23 1.66 -10.76 12.10
C ASP A 23 0.50 -10.57 13.09
N SER A 24 0.31 -9.35 13.59
CA SER A 24 -0.81 -8.99 14.47
C SER A 24 -2.13 -8.95 13.71
N SER A 25 -3.06 -9.83 14.08
CA SER A 25 -4.41 -9.88 13.47
C SER A 25 -5.21 -8.59 13.69
N VAL A 26 -5.01 -7.93 14.83
CA VAL A 26 -5.64 -6.65 15.16
C VAL A 26 -5.08 -5.54 14.26
N ASP A 27 -3.75 -5.46 14.13
CA ASP A 27 -3.10 -4.44 13.30
C ASP A 27 -3.53 -4.61 11.83
N ARG A 28 -3.54 -5.84 11.31
CA ARG A 28 -4.04 -6.11 9.95
C ARG A 28 -5.48 -5.63 9.76
N ALA A 29 -6.35 -5.88 10.73
CA ALA A 29 -7.76 -5.47 10.63
C ALA A 29 -7.91 -3.95 10.60
N ILE A 30 -7.16 -3.24 11.45
CA ILE A 30 -7.16 -1.77 11.51
C ILE A 30 -6.62 -1.17 10.20
N VAL A 31 -5.46 -1.64 9.74
CA VAL A 31 -4.83 -1.16 8.50
C VAL A 31 -5.75 -1.40 7.30
N ALA A 32 -6.32 -2.60 7.20
CA ALA A 32 -7.24 -2.93 6.11
C ALA A 32 -8.50 -2.06 6.14
N HIS A 33 -9.06 -1.78 7.32
CA HIS A 33 -10.21 -0.89 7.45
C HIS A 33 -9.87 0.55 7.01
N LEU A 34 -8.76 1.10 7.50
CA LEU A 34 -8.32 2.46 7.16
C LEU A 34 -8.06 2.62 5.65
N LEU A 35 -7.34 1.68 5.04
CA LEU A 35 -7.06 1.71 3.60
C LEU A 35 -8.33 1.53 2.76
N ARG A 36 -9.19 0.57 3.10
CA ARG A 36 -10.46 0.37 2.37
C ARG A 36 -11.38 1.59 2.46
N SER A 37 -11.40 2.29 3.60
CA SER A 37 -12.15 3.53 3.75
C SER A 37 -11.65 4.67 2.83
N SER A 38 -10.42 4.55 2.33
CA SER A 38 -9.76 5.48 1.42
C SER A 38 -9.74 4.99 -0.04
N LYS A 39 -10.69 4.12 -0.43
CA LYS A 39 -10.86 3.56 -1.80
C LYS A 39 -9.68 2.73 -2.32
N TYR A 40 -8.93 2.11 -1.40
CA TYR A 40 -7.94 1.12 -1.79
C TYR A 40 -8.54 -0.29 -1.75
N ARG A 41 -8.22 -1.09 -2.76
CA ARG A 41 -8.36 -2.54 -2.66
C ARG A 41 -7.27 -3.05 -1.72
N VAL A 42 -7.61 -3.93 -0.78
CA VAL A 42 -6.63 -4.43 0.21
C VAL A 42 -6.67 -5.95 0.30
N THR A 43 -5.53 -6.57 0.04
CA THR A 43 -5.22 -7.95 0.44
C THR A 43 -4.33 -7.91 1.69
N THR A 44 -4.56 -8.82 2.62
CA THR A 44 -3.76 -8.92 3.85
C THR A 44 -2.96 -10.22 3.88
N ALA A 45 -1.74 -10.17 4.42
CA ALA A 45 -0.92 -11.33 4.71
C ALA A 45 -0.44 -11.29 6.17
N ASP A 46 -0.34 -12.45 6.80
CA ASP A 46 0.13 -12.60 8.19
C ASP A 46 1.64 -12.76 8.32
N SER A 47 2.34 -12.89 7.20
CA SER A 47 3.76 -13.21 7.15
C SER A 47 4.38 -12.80 5.83
N GLY A 48 5.69 -12.57 5.84
CA GLY A 48 6.47 -12.28 4.63
C GLY A 48 6.40 -13.41 3.60
N LYS A 49 6.42 -14.68 4.06
CA LYS A 49 6.27 -15.84 3.16
C LYS A 49 4.94 -15.79 2.42
N ARG A 50 3.83 -15.59 3.14
CA ARG A 50 2.51 -15.50 2.51
C ARG A 50 2.40 -14.30 1.55
N ALA A 51 3.08 -13.19 1.87
CA ALA A 51 3.15 -12.04 0.98
C ALA A 51 3.85 -12.38 -0.35
N LEU A 52 4.99 -13.08 -0.31
CA LEU A 52 5.68 -13.57 -1.51
C LEU A 52 4.81 -14.58 -2.29
N GLU A 53 4.15 -15.48 -1.55
CA GLU A 53 2.93 -16.25 -1.89
C GLU A 53 2.03 -15.54 -2.92
N LEU A 54 1.44 -14.45 -2.43
CA LEU A 54 0.44 -13.66 -3.12
C LEU A 54 0.99 -12.83 -4.28
N LEU A 55 2.27 -12.45 -4.21
CA LEU A 55 2.94 -11.69 -5.26
C LEU A 55 3.41 -12.58 -6.42
N GLY A 56 3.42 -13.91 -6.25
CA GLY A 56 3.95 -14.85 -7.24
C GLY A 56 5.47 -14.79 -7.37
N LEU A 57 6.17 -14.36 -6.32
CA LEU A 57 7.62 -14.07 -6.33
C LEU A 57 8.49 -15.23 -5.82
N GLU A 58 7.97 -16.45 -5.77
CA GLU A 58 8.71 -17.62 -5.30
C GLU A 58 9.92 -17.99 -6.19
N SER A 59 9.99 -17.47 -7.42
CA SER A 59 10.95 -17.91 -8.44
C SER A 59 11.55 -16.82 -9.35
N SER A 60 11.97 -15.68 -8.78
CA SER A 60 13.03 -14.76 -9.30
C SER A 60 12.70 -13.56 -10.20
N GLU A 61 11.45 -13.12 -10.35
CA GLU A 61 11.16 -11.82 -11.02
C GLU A 61 10.57 -10.80 -10.05
N LEU A 62 11.42 -10.01 -9.40
CA LEU A 62 10.96 -8.90 -8.55
C LEU A 62 10.39 -7.80 -9.43
N LYS A 63 9.07 -7.59 -9.37
CA LYS A 63 8.45 -6.36 -9.88
C LYS A 63 8.86 -5.19 -8.99
N GLU A 64 9.08 -4.02 -9.57
CA GLU A 64 9.23 -2.78 -8.82
C GLU A 64 7.89 -2.42 -8.17
N ILE A 65 7.68 -2.91 -6.95
CA ILE A 65 6.50 -2.62 -6.14
C ILE A 65 6.93 -1.61 -5.07
N PRO A 66 6.27 -0.43 -4.97
CA PRO A 66 6.57 0.53 -3.91
C PRO A 66 6.34 -0.10 -2.53
N VAL A 67 7.35 -0.08 -1.67
CA VAL A 67 7.30 -0.63 -0.32
C VAL A 67 7.27 0.51 0.69
N VAL A 68 6.29 0.49 1.58
CA VAL A 68 6.25 1.35 2.77
C VAL A 68 6.38 0.48 4.01
N ILE A 69 7.31 0.85 4.89
CA ILE A 69 7.55 0.10 6.13
C ILE A 69 6.64 0.62 7.23
N MET A 70 5.99 -0.30 7.94
CA MET A 70 5.29 0.00 9.19
C MET A 70 6.03 -0.61 10.38
N SER A 71 6.19 0.15 11.46
CA SER A 71 6.90 -0.30 12.65
C SER A 71 6.27 0.25 13.93
N SER A 72 6.29 -0.55 15.00
CA SER A 72 5.99 -0.07 16.36
C SER A 72 7.18 0.66 17.00
N ASP A 73 8.40 0.35 16.56
CA ASP A 73 9.63 0.98 17.05
C ASP A 73 9.86 2.34 16.37
N ASN A 74 10.08 3.37 17.17
CA ASN A 74 10.57 4.68 16.72
C ASN A 74 12.09 4.81 16.95
N VAL A 75 12.85 3.98 16.26
CA VAL A 75 14.32 3.98 16.33
C VAL A 75 14.88 4.66 15.08
N PRO A 76 15.51 5.86 15.18
CA PRO A 76 15.97 6.62 14.03
C PRO A 76 16.86 5.81 13.07
N LYS A 77 17.78 5.00 13.62
CA LYS A 77 18.66 4.13 12.82
C LYS A 77 17.89 3.10 11.99
N ARG A 78 16.76 2.59 12.48
CA ARG A 78 15.90 1.65 11.73
C ARG A 78 15.20 2.37 10.59
N ILE A 79 14.68 3.57 10.86
CA ILE A 79 14.01 4.42 9.85
C ILE A 79 14.98 4.75 8.71
N SER A 80 16.16 5.30 9.03
CA SER A 80 17.18 5.65 8.04
C SER A 80 17.56 4.44 7.18
N ARG A 81 17.83 3.29 7.82
CA ARG A 81 18.20 2.07 7.08
C ARG A 81 17.11 1.62 6.12
N CYS A 82 15.84 1.60 6.53
CA CYS A 82 14.74 1.18 5.66
C CYS A 82 14.60 2.08 4.42
N LEU A 83 14.78 3.40 4.58
CA LEU A 83 14.72 4.34 3.47
C LEU A 83 15.94 4.20 2.54
N GLU A 84 17.14 4.02 3.10
CA GLU A 84 18.37 3.76 2.33
C GLU A 84 18.31 2.45 1.53
N GLU A 85 17.59 1.44 2.04
CA GLU A 85 17.35 0.15 1.37
C GLU A 85 16.23 0.22 0.30
N GLY A 86 15.63 1.39 0.08
CA GLY A 86 14.68 1.64 -1.02
C GLY A 86 13.20 1.63 -0.64
N ALA A 87 12.86 1.66 0.66
CA ALA A 87 11.47 1.91 1.05
C ALA A 87 11.05 3.34 0.68
N GLU A 88 9.85 3.51 0.13
CA GLU A 88 9.29 4.82 -0.29
C GLU A 88 8.91 5.68 0.92
N ASP A 89 8.52 5.05 2.03
CA ASP A 89 8.18 5.74 3.28
C ASP A 89 8.29 4.82 4.50
N PHE A 90 8.19 5.43 5.68
CA PHE A 90 8.14 4.75 6.97
C PHE A 90 6.99 5.30 7.82
N LEU A 91 6.14 4.42 8.35
CA LEU A 91 5.00 4.75 9.18
C LEU A 91 5.14 4.13 10.58
N LEU A 92 4.83 4.92 11.60
CA LEU A 92 4.74 4.41 12.96
C LEU A 92 3.33 3.90 13.25
N LYS A 93 3.25 2.73 13.89
CA LYS A 93 2.01 2.20 14.44
C LYS A 93 1.64 2.91 15.75
N PRO A 94 0.33 3.01 16.09
CA PRO A 94 -0.82 2.65 15.26
C PRO A 94 -1.05 3.65 14.12
N LEU A 95 -1.46 3.17 12.95
CA LEU A 95 -1.77 4.04 11.82
C LEU A 95 -2.98 4.93 12.11
N ARG A 96 -2.92 6.16 11.61
CA ARG A 96 -4.05 7.10 11.63
C ARG A 96 -4.56 7.34 10.21
N PRO A 97 -5.82 7.81 10.04
CA PRO A 97 -6.34 8.20 8.73
C PRO A 97 -5.44 9.19 7.97
N SER A 98 -4.78 10.12 8.68
CA SER A 98 -3.83 11.07 8.09
C SER A 98 -2.58 10.42 7.49
N ASP A 99 -2.18 9.26 7.99
CA ASP A 99 -1.03 8.52 7.45
C ASP A 99 -1.39 7.88 6.11
N VAL A 100 -2.61 7.37 5.97
CA VAL A 100 -3.13 6.84 4.69
C VAL A 100 -3.26 7.93 3.63
N ALA A 101 -3.80 9.10 4.00
CA ALA A 101 -3.92 10.22 3.06
C ALA A 101 -2.57 10.67 2.49
N ARG A 102 -1.48 10.51 3.25
CA ARG A 102 -0.12 10.84 2.80
C ARG A 102 0.44 9.82 1.80
N LEU A 103 -0.03 8.56 1.82
CA LEU A 103 0.43 7.51 0.89
C LEU A 103 0.07 7.83 -0.56
N CYS A 104 -1.14 8.40 -0.81
CA CYS A 104 -1.58 8.80 -2.15
C CYS A 104 -0.53 9.65 -2.88
N GLY A 105 -0.01 10.69 -2.21
CA GLY A 105 0.89 11.66 -2.85
C GLY A 105 2.32 11.16 -3.07
N ARG A 106 2.70 10.02 -2.47
CA ARG A 106 4.05 9.45 -2.62
C ARG A 106 4.09 8.25 -3.56
N ILE A 107 3.04 7.41 -3.52
CA ILE A 107 3.02 6.12 -4.22
C ILE A 107 2.38 6.23 -5.60
N LEU A 108 1.39 7.12 -5.77
CA LEU A 108 0.71 7.32 -7.04
C LEU A 108 1.45 8.40 -7.83
N ARG A 109 2.37 7.97 -8.70
CA ARG A 109 3.06 8.80 -9.70
C ARG A 109 2.42 8.64 -11.07
#